data_AF-A0A1J1LJK0-F1
#
_entry.id   AF-A0A1J1LJK0-F1
#
_cell.length_a   1.000
_cell.length_b   1.000
_cell.length_c   1.000
_cell.angle_alpha   90.00
_cell.angle_beta   90.00
_cell.angle_gamma   90.00
#
_symmetry.space_group_name_H-M   'P 1'
#
loop_
_entity.id
_entity.type
_entity.pdbx_description
1 polymer ?
#
loop_
_entity_poly.entity_id
_entity_poly.type
_entity_poly.pdbx_seq_one_letter_code
_entity_poly.pdbx_strand_id
1 'polypeptide(L)'
;MNNDQLTGGQGNDVLVGAEGIDSLTGGEGSDRFVLIPGYGSDLIMDFQEGQDLLVLNRGLTFEQISIIPSAEGVSIQVGLEILALLPGVNINLLTVEDFVSSVI
;
A
#
# COMPACT_ATOMS: atom_id res chain seq x y z
N MET A 1 -17.63 -3.48 1.52
CA MET A 1 -17.02 -4.67 2.16
C MET A 1 -17.19 -5.88 1.26
N ASN A 2 -16.55 -5.81 0.10
CA ASN A 2 -16.24 -6.98 -0.71
C ASN A 2 -14.73 -7.17 -0.60
N ASN A 3 -14.24 -8.41 -0.66
CA ASN A 3 -12.80 -8.67 -0.65
C ASN A 3 -12.43 -9.14 -2.05
N ASP A 4 -11.67 -8.32 -2.75
CA ASP A 4 -11.36 -8.48 -4.15
C ASP A 4 -9.90 -8.91 -4.37
N GLN A 5 -9.65 -9.50 -5.52
CA GLN A 5 -8.31 -9.74 -6.04
C GLN A 5 -8.13 -8.85 -7.26
N LEU A 6 -7.18 -7.92 -7.19
CA LEU A 6 -6.90 -6.96 -8.25
C LEU A 6 -5.47 -7.16 -8.77
N THR A 7 -5.33 -7.18 -10.10
CA THR A 7 -4.04 -7.27 -10.78
C THR A 7 -3.93 -6.16 -11.82
N GLY A 8 -2.85 -5.36 -11.77
CA GLY A 8 -2.56 -4.28 -12.72
C GLY A 8 -2.14 -4.83 -14.08
N GLY A 9 -1.11 -5.67 -14.09
CA GLY A 9 -0.66 -6.38 -15.28
C GLY A 9 0.64 -5.81 -15.83
N GLN A 10 0.62 -5.29 -17.05
CA GLN A 10 1.79 -4.67 -17.68
C GLN A 10 1.61 -3.15 -17.75
N GLY A 11 2.67 -2.42 -17.45
CA GLY A 11 2.69 -0.97 -17.44
C GLY A 11 2.63 -0.40 -16.04
N ASN A 12 2.54 0.93 -15.94
CA ASN A 12 2.47 1.61 -14.65
C ASN A 12 1.00 1.77 -14.26
N ASP A 13 0.57 1.00 -13.27
CA ASP A 13 -0.82 0.93 -12.85
C ASP A 13 -1.09 1.71 -11.55
N VAL A 14 -2.37 2.09 -11.36
CA VAL A 14 -2.86 2.67 -10.10
C VAL A 14 -3.95 1.76 -9.56
N LEU A 15 -3.67 1.10 -8.44
CA LEU A 15 -4.55 0.12 -7.83
C LEU A 15 -5.24 0.71 -6.60
N VAL A 16 -6.57 0.60 -6.58
CA VAL A 16 -7.45 1.00 -5.47
C VAL A 16 -8.31 -0.20 -5.12
N GLY A 17 -8.12 -0.80 -3.94
CA GLY A 17 -8.92 -1.95 -3.47
C GLY A 17 -10.39 -1.62 -3.26
N ALA A 18 -10.68 -0.36 -2.89
CA ALA A 18 -11.97 0.12 -2.41
C ALA A 18 -12.28 -0.38 -0.98
N GLU A 19 -13.55 -0.55 -0.61
CA GLU A 19 -13.91 -0.94 0.77
C GLU A 19 -13.87 -2.47 0.94
N GLY A 20 -12.94 -2.96 1.74
CA GLY A 20 -12.72 -4.38 1.90
C GLY A 20 -11.34 -4.72 2.45
N ILE A 21 -11.05 -6.01 2.49
CA ILE A 21 -9.68 -6.51 2.62
C ILE A 21 -9.32 -7.09 1.26
N ASP A 22 -8.58 -6.33 0.47
CA ASP A 22 -8.30 -6.67 -0.93
C ASP A 22 -6.89 -7.20 -1.10
N SER A 23 -6.68 -8.08 -2.09
CA SER A 23 -5.34 -8.55 -2.50
C SER A 23 -4.95 -7.85 -3.79
N LEU A 24 -3.91 -7.03 -3.74
CA LEU A 24 -3.46 -6.19 -4.84
C LEU A 24 -2.12 -6.70 -5.38
N THR A 25 -1.99 -6.83 -6.70
CA THR A 25 -0.76 -7.21 -7.40
C THR A 25 -0.51 -6.22 -8.53
N GLY A 26 0.60 -5.50 -8.50
CA GLY A 26 0.94 -4.49 -9.50
C GLY A 26 1.27 -5.13 -10.84
N GLY A 27 2.23 -6.06 -10.85
CA GLY A 27 2.75 -6.70 -12.04
C GLY A 27 4.05 -6.06 -12.54
N GLU A 28 4.17 -5.88 -13.85
CA GLU A 28 5.35 -5.29 -14.50
C GLU A 28 5.17 -3.78 -14.64
N GLY A 29 5.96 -2.98 -13.93
CA GLY A 29 5.97 -1.52 -14.12
C GLY A 29 6.23 -0.79 -12.82
N SER A 30 6.14 0.53 -12.84
CA SER A 30 6.16 1.35 -11.62
C SER A 30 4.73 1.60 -11.17
N ASP A 31 4.28 0.80 -10.22
CA ASP A 31 2.89 0.75 -9.79
C ASP A 31 2.62 1.64 -8.59
N ARG A 32 1.35 1.96 -8.40
CA ARG A 32 0.87 2.83 -7.32
C ARG A 32 -0.28 2.17 -6.58
N PHE A 33 -0.06 1.83 -5.32
CA PHE A 33 -1.08 1.23 -4.45
C PHE A 33 -1.69 2.30 -3.54
N VAL A 34 -2.99 2.53 -3.65
CA VAL A 34 -3.67 3.61 -2.94
C VAL A 34 -4.19 3.16 -1.59
N LEU A 35 -3.65 3.76 -0.53
CA LEU A 35 -4.02 3.48 0.85
C LEU A 35 -5.07 4.50 1.31
N ILE A 36 -6.25 4.00 1.73
CA ILE A 36 -7.38 4.84 2.12
C ILE A 36 -7.80 4.50 3.56
N PRO A 37 -7.67 5.42 4.53
CA PRO A 37 -8.13 5.19 5.89
C PRO A 37 -9.65 5.00 5.96
N GLY A 38 -10.06 4.02 6.75
CA GLY A 38 -11.43 3.56 6.96
C GLY A 38 -11.94 2.57 5.92
N TYR A 39 -11.11 2.18 4.93
CA TYR A 39 -11.55 1.29 3.84
C TYR A 39 -11.19 -0.17 4.06
N GLY A 40 -10.31 -0.45 5.03
CA GLY A 40 -9.85 -1.79 5.37
C GLY A 40 -8.35 -1.91 5.19
N SER A 41 -7.85 -3.13 5.34
CA SER A 41 -6.43 -3.44 5.33
C SER A 41 -6.11 -4.27 4.10
N ASP A 42 -5.49 -3.65 3.11
CA ASP A 42 -5.14 -4.35 1.86
C ASP A 42 -3.89 -5.22 2.03
N LEU A 43 -3.77 -6.24 1.18
CA LEU A 43 -2.61 -7.10 1.04
C LEU A 43 -1.93 -6.80 -0.29
N ILE A 44 -0.78 -6.15 -0.26
CA ILE A 44 -0.02 -5.79 -1.46
C ILE A 44 1.04 -6.87 -1.69
N MET A 45 0.85 -7.67 -2.74
CA MET A 45 1.51 -8.97 -2.91
C MET A 45 2.92 -8.91 -3.50
N ASP A 46 3.23 -7.88 -4.27
CA ASP A 46 4.44 -7.82 -5.11
C ASP A 46 5.14 -6.46 -5.10
N PHE A 47 4.97 -5.68 -4.03
CA PHE A 47 5.58 -4.34 -3.91
C PHE A 47 7.11 -4.39 -4.10
N GLN A 48 7.61 -3.61 -5.06
CA GLN A 48 9.03 -3.46 -5.38
C GLN A 48 9.54 -2.11 -4.89
N GLU A 49 10.34 -2.13 -3.81
CA GLU A 49 11.01 -0.94 -3.27
C GLU A 49 11.84 -0.22 -4.35
N GLY A 50 11.79 1.11 -4.37
CA GLY A 50 12.50 1.94 -5.34
C GLY A 50 11.90 1.92 -6.75
N GLN A 51 10.82 1.18 -6.98
CA GLN A 51 10.10 1.12 -8.25
C GLN A 51 8.62 1.47 -8.10
N ASP A 52 7.95 0.88 -7.10
CA ASP A 52 6.54 1.11 -6.80
C ASP A 52 6.37 2.18 -5.72
N LEU A 53 5.15 2.72 -5.61
CA LEU A 53 4.82 3.75 -4.63
C LEU A 53 3.52 3.42 -3.88
N LEU A 54 3.52 3.77 -2.60
CA LEU A 54 2.34 3.80 -1.76
C LEU A 54 1.72 5.20 -1.78
N VAL A 55 0.47 5.29 -2.22
CA VAL A 55 -0.25 6.57 -2.32
C VAL A 55 -1.09 6.78 -1.08
N LEU A 56 -0.72 7.75 -0.25
CA LEU A 56 -1.46 8.15 0.94
C LEU A 56 -2.64 9.05 0.53
N ASN A 57 -3.86 8.55 0.64
CA ASN A 57 -5.08 9.26 0.23
C ASN A 57 -5.75 10.00 1.40
N ARG A 58 -6.78 10.80 1.11
CA ARG A 58 -7.60 11.53 2.08
C ARG A 58 -6.81 12.48 2.98
N GLY A 59 -5.77 13.11 2.42
CA GLY A 59 -4.91 14.05 3.14
C GLY A 59 -3.98 13.41 4.16
N LEU A 60 -3.83 12.08 4.12
CA LEU A 60 -2.85 11.37 4.94
C LEU A 60 -1.43 11.75 4.52
N THR A 61 -0.58 12.05 5.50
CA THR A 61 0.85 12.36 5.27
C THR A 61 1.75 11.26 5.83
N PHE A 62 3.00 11.23 5.39
CA PHE A 62 3.97 10.25 5.85
C PHE A 62 4.20 10.32 7.37
N GLU A 63 4.12 11.51 7.96
CA GLU A 63 4.29 11.73 9.40
C GLU A 63 3.15 11.15 10.24
N GLN A 64 2.00 10.88 9.62
CA GLN A 64 0.83 10.32 10.30
C GLN A 64 0.82 8.79 10.30
N ILE A 65 1.66 8.17 9.46
CA ILE A 65 1.74 6.72 9.39
C ILE A 65 2.84 6.16 10.28
N SER A 66 2.67 4.91 10.67
CA SER A 66 3.69 4.09 11.31
C SER A 66 3.95 2.87 10.44
N ILE A 67 5.24 2.59 10.23
CA ILE A 67 5.71 1.41 9.52
C ILE A 67 6.17 0.42 10.58
N ILE A 68 5.52 -0.74 10.67
CA ILE A 68 5.73 -1.69 11.77
C ILE A 68 6.03 -3.08 11.19
N PRO A 69 7.08 -3.78 11.65
CA PRO A 69 7.34 -5.16 11.24
C PRO A 69 6.14 -6.07 11.55
N SER A 70 5.82 -6.95 10.61
CA SER A 70 4.80 -8.00 10.78
C SER A 70 5.44 -9.38 10.65
N ALA A 71 4.67 -10.44 10.89
CA ALA A 71 5.17 -11.81 10.74
C ALA A 71 5.56 -12.15 9.29
N GLU A 72 4.95 -11.47 8.32
CA GLU A 72 5.07 -11.76 6.89
C GLU A 72 5.86 -10.69 6.12
N GLY A 73 6.16 -9.54 6.74
CA GLY A 73 6.88 -8.43 6.14
C GLY A 73 6.67 -7.15 6.92
N VAL A 74 5.93 -6.20 6.35
CA VAL A 74 5.67 -4.89 6.96
C VAL A 74 4.18 -4.57 6.97
N SER A 75 3.73 -3.83 7.99
CA SER A 75 2.42 -3.20 8.04
C SER A 75 2.54 -1.68 8.01
N ILE A 76 1.69 -1.03 7.22
CA ILE A 76 1.51 0.42 7.19
C ILE A 76 0.26 0.75 7.99
N GLN A 77 0.40 1.62 8.99
CA GLN A 77 -0.67 1.90 9.94
C GLN A 77 -0.89 3.39 10.12
N VAL A 78 -2.12 3.80 10.44
CA VAL A 78 -2.45 5.14 10.93
C VAL A 78 -3.17 5.01 12.27
N GLY A 79 -2.54 5.51 13.34
CA GLY A 79 -3.05 5.27 14.70
C GLY A 79 -3.08 3.77 15.05
N LEU A 80 -4.28 3.19 15.15
CA LEU A 80 -4.50 1.76 15.43
C LEU A 80 -5.02 0.99 14.20
N GLU A 81 -5.22 1.67 13.08
CA GLU A 81 -5.73 1.08 11.85
C GLU A 81 -4.56 0.61 10.98
N ILE A 82 -4.66 -0.62 10.46
CA ILE A 82 -3.75 -1.12 9.43
C ILE A 82 -4.34 -0.78 8.08
N LEU A 83 -3.57 -0.06 7.27
CA LEU A 83 -3.95 0.33 5.91
C LEU A 83 -3.51 -0.71 4.89
N ALA A 84 -2.32 -1.27 5.05
CA ALA A 84 -1.81 -2.33 4.19
C ALA A 84 -0.80 -3.23 4.89
N LEU A 85 -0.74 -4.47 4.42
CA LEU A 85 0.31 -5.45 4.68
C LEU A 85 1.11 -5.67 3.39
N LEU A 86 2.42 -5.60 3.50
CA LEU A 86 3.38 -5.83 2.41
C LEU A 86 4.23 -7.04 2.77
N PRO A 87 3.85 -8.26 2.36
CA PRO A 87 4.64 -9.46 2.62
C PRO A 87 5.99 -9.41 1.90
N GLY A 88 7.01 -9.99 2.51
CA GLY A 88 8.37 -10.09 1.93
C GLY A 88 9.16 -8.79 1.90
N VAL A 89 8.53 -7.64 2.13
CA VAL A 89 9.21 -6.33 2.19
C VAL A 89 9.99 -6.20 3.50
N ASN A 90 11.22 -5.69 3.41
CA ASN A 90 12.05 -5.39 4.56
C ASN A 90 11.79 -3.96 5.02
N ILE A 91 11.46 -3.76 6.30
CA ILE A 91 11.19 -2.43 6.84
C ILE A 91 12.33 -1.42 6.65
N ASN A 92 13.58 -1.88 6.65
CA ASN A 92 14.74 -0.98 6.52
C ASN A 92 14.91 -0.42 5.10
N LEU A 93 14.15 -0.93 4.14
CA LEU A 93 14.14 -0.51 2.75
C LEU A 93 13.06 0.55 2.49
N LEU A 94 12.03 0.63 3.34
CA LEU A 94 11.00 1.65 3.19
C LEU A 94 11.46 2.99 3.74
N THR A 95 11.44 4.00 2.89
CA THR A 95 11.78 5.38 3.20
C THR A 95 10.61 6.31 2.84
N VAL A 96 10.75 7.60 3.10
CA VAL A 96 9.75 8.60 2.66
C VAL A 96 9.60 8.65 1.12
N GLU A 97 10.61 8.21 0.36
CA GLU A 97 10.58 8.24 -1.10
C GLU A 97 9.60 7.22 -1.70
N ASP A 98 9.26 6.16 -0.94
CA ASP A 98 8.29 5.13 -1.35
C ASP A 98 6.83 5.59 -1.16
N PHE A 99 6.61 6.79 -0.62
CA PHE A 99 5.29 7.31 -0.30
C PHE A 99 5.02 8.63 -1.01
N VAL A 100 3.82 8.75 -1.57
CA VAL A 100 3.34 9.99 -2.15
C VAL A 100 1.99 10.36 -1.54
N SER A 101 1.84 11.59 -1.08
CA SER A 101 0.54 12.09 -0.64
C SER A 101 -0.28 12.54 -1.85
N SER A 102 -1.54 12.11 -1.89
CA SER A 102 -2.48 12.56 -2.90
C SER A 102 -3.24 13.78 -2.38
N VAL A 103 -3.18 14.88 -3.12
CA VAL A 103 -3.97 16.09 -2.85
C VAL A 103 -5.22 16.02 -3.73
N ILE A 104 -6.22 15.28 -3.27
CA ILE A 104 -7.58 15.29 -3.84
C ILE A 104 -8.57 15.69 -2.76
#